data_AF-A0A843GDW8-F1
#
_entry.id   AF-A0A843GDW8-F1
#
_cell.length_a   1.000
_cell.length_b   1.000
_cell.length_c   1.000
_cell.angle_alpha   90.00
_cell.angle_beta   90.00
_cell.angle_gamma   90.00
#
_symmetry.space_group_name_H-M   'P 1'
#
loop_
_entity.id
_entity.type
_entity.pdbx_description
1 polymer ?
#
loop_
_entity_poly.entity_id
_entity_poly.type
_entity_poly.pdbx_seq_one_letter_code
_entity_poly.pdbx_strand_id
1 'polypeptide(L)'
;MASNVLEEIKEKITKKLPDEVQLANIEFEGPEVVIYTKNPDIVADNGDLIRNLAKELRKRIIIRSDKSVLLPYEETIQKVEEIVPEDAEISNITFDEVTNEVVIEATKPGLVIGKYGVTSREIVRKTGWAPKILRSPPIRSEIIDRIRNTLMHNSKERKKILQTLGARIHQGGKYDNDWTRLTAMGGFKEVGRSCMLLQTPNSRVLLDCGVNVAGQDEKSSFPMLGVPEFSIQDLDAVVVSHAHLDHCGFIPYLYHYGYEGPVYCTSATRDLMTLLQLDYIDIAHRENNPLPFNVKHVQKMIKHTITLDYGVVTDISPDIKLTLH
;
A
#
# COMPACT_ATOMS: atom_id res chain seq x y z
N MET A 1 -19.91 16.08 -9.41
CA MET A 1 -20.48 14.75 -9.06
C MET A 1 -19.56 13.95 -8.14
N ALA A 2 -18.28 13.74 -8.48
CA ALA A 2 -17.31 13.02 -7.63
C ALA A 2 -17.15 13.55 -6.19
N SER A 3 -17.14 14.87 -5.97
CA SER A 3 -17.01 15.43 -4.60
C SER A 3 -18.25 15.19 -3.74
N ASN A 4 -19.43 14.95 -4.32
CA ASN A 4 -20.67 14.85 -3.55
C ASN A 4 -20.75 13.53 -2.77
N VAL A 5 -20.34 12.42 -3.38
CA VAL A 5 -20.36 11.08 -2.74
C VAL A 5 -19.38 11.02 -1.55
N LEU A 6 -18.19 11.59 -1.72
CA LEU A 6 -17.18 11.60 -0.66
C LEU A 6 -17.63 12.46 0.52
N GLU A 7 -18.22 13.63 0.27
CA GLU A 7 -18.78 14.49 1.33
C GLU A 7 -19.97 13.82 2.02
N GLU A 8 -20.87 13.14 1.29
CA GLU A 8 -21.95 12.35 1.90
C GLU A 8 -21.43 11.25 2.84
N ILE A 9 -20.34 10.57 2.46
CA ILE A 9 -19.70 9.56 3.33
C ILE A 9 -19.12 10.24 4.58
N LYS A 10 -18.43 11.38 4.42
CA LYS A 10 -17.89 12.14 5.56
C LYS A 10 -18.99 12.59 6.50
N GLU A 11 -20.08 13.15 5.99
CA GLU A 11 -21.22 13.57 6.81
C GLU A 11 -21.84 12.41 7.59
N LYS A 12 -21.99 11.24 6.95
CA LYS A 12 -22.50 10.03 7.60
C LYS A 12 -21.58 9.56 8.73
N ILE A 13 -20.26 9.63 8.53
CA ILE A 13 -19.28 9.30 9.57
C ILE A 13 -19.38 10.31 10.72
N THR A 14 -19.31 11.61 10.42
CA THR A 14 -19.33 12.67 11.42
C THR A 14 -20.56 12.61 12.32
N LYS A 15 -21.76 12.35 11.76
CA LYS A 15 -23.00 12.23 12.55
C LYS A 15 -23.02 11.05 13.54
N LYS A 16 -22.12 10.08 13.38
CA LYS A 16 -22.07 8.85 14.17
C LYS A 16 -20.89 8.77 15.11
N LEU A 17 -19.91 9.64 14.94
CA LEU A 17 -18.79 9.72 15.85
C LEU A 17 -19.22 10.42 17.14
N PRO A 18 -18.96 9.84 18.31
CA PRO A 18 -19.11 10.54 19.59
C PRO A 18 -18.22 11.78 19.66
N ASP A 19 -18.64 12.79 20.42
CA ASP A 19 -17.86 14.04 20.60
C ASP A 19 -16.48 13.77 21.23
N GLU A 20 -16.35 12.70 22.02
CA GLU A 20 -15.10 12.22 22.61
C GLU A 20 -14.01 11.92 21.58
N VAL A 21 -14.41 11.63 20.32
CA VAL A 21 -13.49 11.38 19.22
C VAL A 21 -12.71 12.64 18.83
N GLN A 22 -13.19 13.85 19.15
CA GLN A 22 -12.50 15.10 18.82
C GLN A 22 -11.99 15.11 17.36
N LEU A 23 -12.92 14.90 16.42
CA LEU A 23 -12.62 14.74 15.01
C LEU A 23 -11.82 15.94 14.47
N ALA A 24 -10.66 15.67 13.89
CA ALA A 24 -9.83 16.66 13.21
C ALA A 24 -10.15 16.69 11.70
N ASN A 25 -10.13 15.52 11.05
CA ASN A 25 -10.38 15.40 9.62
C ASN A 25 -10.81 13.97 9.23
N ILE A 26 -11.42 13.82 8.05
CA ILE A 26 -11.68 12.52 7.42
C ILE A 26 -11.07 12.56 6.02
N GLU A 27 -10.18 11.62 5.73
CA GLU A 27 -9.50 11.49 4.44
C GLU A 27 -9.74 10.11 3.83
N PHE A 28 -9.69 10.02 2.51
CA PHE A 28 -9.71 8.75 1.78
C PHE A 28 -8.30 8.50 1.29
N GLU A 29 -7.60 7.54 1.89
CA GLU A 29 -6.20 7.25 1.60
C GLU A 29 -6.07 5.82 1.07
N GLY A 30 -5.96 5.69 -0.25
CA GLY A 30 -5.96 4.40 -0.92
C GLY A 30 -7.27 3.63 -0.66
N PRO A 31 -7.20 2.34 -0.31
CA PRO A 31 -8.38 1.52 0.02
C PRO A 31 -9.11 1.90 1.31
N GLU A 32 -8.59 2.86 2.08
CA GLU A 32 -9.01 3.09 3.47
C GLU A 32 -9.66 4.46 3.65
N VAL A 33 -10.66 4.51 4.53
CA VAL A 33 -11.21 5.75 5.07
C VAL A 33 -10.51 6.03 6.39
N VAL A 34 -9.76 7.12 6.45
CA VAL A 34 -8.92 7.50 7.58
C VAL A 34 -9.60 8.61 8.37
N ILE A 35 -9.85 8.37 9.65
CA ILE A 35 -10.40 9.33 10.60
C ILE A 35 -9.25 9.85 11.45
N TYR A 36 -8.96 11.15 11.34
CA TYR A 36 -7.97 11.82 12.17
C TYR A 36 -8.62 12.37 13.44
N THR A 37 -8.07 12.03 14.60
CA THR A 37 -8.57 12.44 15.92
C THR A 37 -7.53 13.24 16.70
N LYS A 38 -7.97 14.27 17.44
CA LYS A 38 -7.12 14.97 18.42
C LYS A 38 -7.02 14.26 19.77
N ASN A 39 -7.71 13.13 19.93
CA ASN A 39 -7.72 12.33 21.15
C ASN A 39 -7.04 10.97 20.92
N PRO A 40 -5.74 10.83 21.26
CA PRO A 40 -5.00 9.58 21.10
C PRO A 40 -5.61 8.39 21.86
N ASP A 41 -6.36 8.61 22.95
CA ASP A 41 -6.99 7.53 23.72
C ASP A 41 -7.99 6.72 22.87
N ILE A 42 -8.62 7.37 21.90
CA ILE A 42 -9.58 6.73 20.98
C ILE A 42 -8.87 5.74 20.06
N VAL A 43 -7.63 6.06 19.65
CA VAL A 43 -6.79 5.16 18.84
C VAL A 43 -6.37 3.95 19.68
N ALA A 44 -6.17 4.13 20.99
CA ALA A 44 -5.76 3.06 21.88
C ALA A 44 -6.90 2.06 22.22
N ASP A 45 -8.14 2.52 22.45
CA ASP A 45 -9.14 1.70 23.15
C ASP A 45 -10.44 1.37 22.37
N ASN A 46 -10.78 2.04 21.25
CA ASN A 46 -12.14 1.95 20.66
C ASN A 46 -12.31 1.03 19.43
N GLY A 47 -11.92 -0.24 19.55
CA GLY A 47 -12.11 -1.24 18.47
C GLY A 47 -13.56 -1.47 18.03
N ASP A 48 -14.53 -1.35 18.94
CA ASP A 48 -15.95 -1.63 18.64
C ASP A 48 -16.60 -0.51 17.81
N LEU A 49 -16.25 0.76 18.06
CA LEU A 49 -16.73 1.89 17.27
C LEU A 49 -16.30 1.75 15.80
N ILE A 50 -15.01 1.45 15.57
CA ILE A 50 -14.45 1.24 14.23
C ILE A 50 -15.17 0.07 13.54
N ARG A 51 -15.34 -1.05 14.26
CA ARG A 51 -15.99 -2.24 13.72
C ARG A 51 -17.43 -1.98 13.30
N ASN A 52 -18.18 -1.20 14.07
CA ASN A 52 -19.57 -0.86 13.76
C ASN A 52 -19.66 0.06 12.54
N LEU A 53 -18.84 1.11 12.48
CA LEU A 53 -18.78 2.02 11.33
C LEU A 53 -18.35 1.29 10.05
N ALA A 54 -17.35 0.41 10.14
CA ALA A 54 -16.83 -0.35 9.00
C ALA A 54 -17.86 -1.31 8.43
N LYS A 55 -18.62 -2.01 9.30
CA LYS A 55 -19.72 -2.91 8.88
C LYS A 55 -20.82 -2.17 8.14
N GLU A 56 -21.19 -0.99 8.64
CA GLU A 56 -22.29 -0.24 8.09
C GLU A 56 -21.94 0.43 6.76
N LEU A 57 -20.76 1.07 6.70
CA LEU A 57 -20.29 1.72 5.47
C LEU A 57 -19.75 0.73 4.44
N ARG A 58 -19.56 -0.54 4.84
CA ARG A 58 -18.93 -1.61 4.05
C ARG A 58 -17.56 -1.20 3.49
N LYS A 59 -16.83 -0.42 4.27
CA LYS A 59 -15.55 0.21 3.95
C LYS A 59 -14.57 -0.05 5.08
N ARG A 60 -13.28 -0.13 4.74
CA ARG A 60 -12.22 -0.24 5.74
C ARG A 60 -12.00 1.13 6.37
N ILE A 61 -12.14 1.21 7.68
CA ILE A 61 -11.97 2.46 8.45
C ILE A 61 -10.77 2.30 9.37
N ILE A 62 -9.91 3.30 9.39
CA ILE A 62 -8.78 3.41 10.30
C ILE A 62 -8.88 4.73 11.05
N ILE A 63 -8.58 4.70 12.35
CA ILE A 63 -8.44 5.92 13.16
C ILE A 63 -6.95 6.18 13.37
N ARG A 64 -6.53 7.42 13.17
CA ARG A 64 -5.15 7.88 13.39
C ARG A 64 -5.16 9.15 14.23
N SER A 65 -4.13 9.36 15.01
CA SER A 65 -3.92 10.64 15.68
C SER A 65 -3.62 11.74 14.66
N ASP A 66 -4.20 12.91 14.88
CA ASP A 66 -3.92 14.10 14.10
C ASP A 66 -2.47 14.59 14.32
N LYS A 67 -1.86 15.23 13.31
CA LYS A 67 -0.48 15.71 13.41
C LYS A 67 -0.29 16.74 14.53
N SER A 68 -1.33 17.45 14.94
CA SER A 68 -1.26 18.42 16.03
C SER A 68 -1.03 17.80 17.42
N VAL A 69 -1.24 16.49 17.57
CA VAL A 69 -1.10 15.78 18.86
C VAL A 69 0.02 14.74 18.86
N LEU A 70 0.82 14.68 17.78
CA LEU A 70 1.99 13.82 17.71
C LEU A 70 3.18 14.50 18.37
N LEU A 71 3.87 13.77 19.26
CA LEU A 71 5.14 14.24 19.80
C LEU A 71 6.23 14.31 18.70
N PRO A 72 7.22 15.20 18.84
CA PRO A 72 8.42 15.19 18.00
C PRO A 72 9.14 13.84 18.04
N TYR A 73 9.93 13.52 17.01
CA TYR A 73 10.61 12.22 16.89
C TYR A 73 11.56 11.92 18.05
N GLU A 74 12.38 12.89 18.44
CA GLU A 74 13.35 12.73 19.53
C GLU A 74 12.66 12.44 20.87
N GLU A 75 11.60 13.20 21.19
CA GLU A 75 10.80 12.98 22.39
C GLU A 75 10.03 11.66 22.32
N THR A 76 9.55 11.27 21.14
CA THR A 76 8.87 9.98 20.95
C THR A 76 9.80 8.81 21.18
N ILE A 77 11.04 8.87 20.67
CA ILE A 77 12.06 7.83 20.91
C ILE A 77 12.32 7.69 22.41
N GLN A 78 12.57 8.80 23.11
CA GLN A 78 12.80 8.79 24.56
C GLN A 78 11.62 8.18 25.32
N LYS A 79 10.37 8.54 24.95
CA LYS A 79 9.16 7.98 25.57
C LYS A 79 8.98 6.50 25.29
N VAL A 80 9.28 6.05 24.07
CA VAL A 80 9.23 4.62 23.73
C VAL A 80 10.25 3.84 24.53
N GLU A 81 11.48 4.34 24.66
CA GLU A 81 12.54 3.71 25.48
C GLU A 81 12.21 3.71 26.98
N GLU A 82 11.48 4.72 27.48
CA GLU A 82 10.99 4.77 28.86
C GLU A 82 9.86 3.75 29.13
N ILE A 83 8.96 3.57 28.17
CA ILE A 83 7.77 2.71 28.32
C ILE A 83 8.09 1.23 28.07
N VAL A 84 8.97 0.94 27.12
CA VAL A 84 9.29 -0.42 26.69
C VAL A 84 10.41 -1.01 27.57
N PRO A 85 10.24 -2.21 28.15
CA PRO A 85 11.30 -2.84 28.94
C PRO A 85 12.58 -3.06 28.13
N GLU A 86 13.75 -2.82 28.73
CA GLU A 86 15.06 -3.05 28.07
C GLU A 86 15.22 -4.49 27.55
N ASP A 87 14.63 -5.47 28.22
CA ASP A 87 14.59 -6.88 27.83
C ASP A 87 13.94 -7.13 26.45
N ALA A 88 13.16 -6.17 25.94
CA ALA A 88 12.59 -6.23 24.59
C ALA A 88 13.67 -6.19 23.50
N GLU A 89 14.83 -5.58 23.80
CA GLU A 89 15.97 -5.37 22.90
C GLU A 89 15.53 -4.68 21.60
N ILE A 90 15.17 -3.39 21.70
CA ILE A 90 14.84 -2.57 20.53
C ILE A 90 16.11 -2.39 19.69
N SER A 91 16.05 -2.80 18.41
CA SER A 91 17.17 -2.63 17.47
C SER A 91 17.07 -1.36 16.65
N ASN A 92 15.84 -0.88 16.38
CA ASN A 92 15.61 0.26 15.51
C ASN A 92 14.24 0.90 15.75
N ILE A 93 14.15 2.22 15.63
CA ILE A 93 12.90 2.99 15.68
C ILE A 93 12.86 3.90 14.46
N THR A 94 11.79 3.81 13.67
CA THR A 94 11.58 4.65 12.48
C THR A 94 10.15 5.18 12.45
N PHE A 95 9.87 6.17 11.60
CA PHE A 95 8.57 6.86 11.56
C PHE A 95 7.98 6.81 10.16
N ASP A 96 6.68 6.52 10.06
CA ASP A 96 5.90 6.67 8.84
C ASP A 96 4.97 7.89 8.99
N GLU A 97 5.36 8.99 8.34
CA GLU A 97 4.60 10.25 8.33
C GLU A 97 3.28 10.21 7.53
N VAL A 98 3.08 9.15 6.75
CA VAL A 98 1.85 8.96 5.97
C VAL A 98 0.80 8.31 6.86
N THR A 99 1.18 7.24 7.56
CA THR A 99 0.29 6.50 8.46
C THR A 99 0.29 7.02 9.91
N ASN A 100 1.14 8.00 10.23
CA ASN A 100 1.37 8.48 11.60
C ASN A 100 1.72 7.33 12.56
N GLU A 101 2.56 6.41 12.08
CA GLU A 101 2.99 5.22 12.82
C GLU A 101 4.46 5.34 13.24
N VAL A 102 4.76 4.85 14.44
CA VAL A 102 6.13 4.61 14.91
C VAL A 102 6.44 3.13 14.72
N VAL A 103 7.41 2.81 13.86
CA VAL A 103 7.82 1.44 13.59
C VAL A 103 8.93 1.07 14.56
N ILE A 104 8.66 0.09 15.41
CA ILE A 104 9.57 -0.37 16.47
C ILE A 104 10.03 -1.79 16.12
N GLU A 105 11.32 -1.96 15.86
CA GLU A 105 11.93 -3.27 15.64
C GLU A 105 12.58 -3.76 16.93
N ALA A 106 12.18 -4.93 17.40
CA ALA A 106 12.71 -5.51 18.64
C ALA A 106 12.94 -7.03 18.51
N THR A 107 13.93 -7.57 19.22
CA THR A 107 14.16 -9.03 19.26
C THR A 107 12.97 -9.75 19.88
N LYS A 108 12.34 -9.14 20.91
CA LYS A 108 11.17 -9.68 21.62
C LYS A 108 9.95 -8.74 21.50
N PRO A 109 9.25 -8.72 20.34
CA PRO A 109 8.08 -7.87 20.10
C PRO A 109 6.96 -7.97 21.13
N GLY A 110 6.78 -9.16 21.74
CA GLY A 110 5.73 -9.37 22.74
C GLY A 110 5.85 -8.47 23.96
N LEU A 111 7.07 -8.05 24.32
CA LEU A 111 7.31 -7.12 25.44
C LEU A 111 6.96 -5.67 25.06
N VAL A 112 7.15 -5.31 23.78
CA VAL A 112 6.75 -4.00 23.23
C VAL A 112 5.22 -3.89 23.15
N ILE A 113 4.53 -4.98 22.81
CA ILE A 113 3.06 -5.03 22.81
C ILE A 113 2.54 -4.97 24.26
N GLY A 114 3.15 -5.75 25.15
CA GLY A 114 2.71 -5.91 26.53
C GLY A 114 1.51 -6.85 26.68
N LYS A 115 1.24 -7.27 27.92
CA LYS A 115 0.06 -8.11 28.21
C LYS A 115 -1.21 -7.37 27.81
N TYR A 116 -2.07 -8.00 27.02
CA TYR A 116 -3.29 -7.40 26.46
C TYR A 116 -3.05 -6.09 25.69
N GLY A 117 -1.85 -5.84 25.16
CA GLY A 117 -1.55 -4.62 24.42
C GLY A 117 -1.38 -3.36 25.29
N VAL A 118 -1.23 -3.51 26.62
CA VAL A 118 -1.15 -2.37 27.55
C VAL A 118 0.02 -1.44 27.20
N THR A 119 1.20 -1.99 26.94
CA THR A 119 2.40 -1.20 26.58
C THR A 119 2.21 -0.46 25.26
N SER A 120 1.70 -1.15 24.23
CA SER A 120 1.41 -0.50 22.93
C SER A 120 0.37 0.61 23.04
N ARG A 121 -0.65 0.43 23.87
CA ARG A 121 -1.66 1.47 24.12
C ARG A 121 -1.07 2.65 24.87
N GLU A 122 -0.20 2.40 25.84
CA GLU A 122 0.49 3.47 26.57
C GLU A 122 1.40 4.31 25.66
N ILE A 123 2.08 3.69 24.68
CA ILE A 123 2.84 4.42 23.65
C ILE A 123 1.92 5.40 22.90
N VAL A 124 0.74 4.95 22.47
CA VAL A 124 -0.24 5.82 21.80
C VAL A 124 -0.67 6.97 22.70
N ARG A 125 -1.05 6.69 23.96
CA ARG A 125 -1.51 7.73 24.89
C ARG A 125 -0.45 8.78 25.20
N LYS A 126 0.81 8.36 25.31
CA LYS A 126 1.93 9.24 25.69
C LYS A 126 2.51 10.01 24.52
N THR A 127 2.46 9.45 23.31
CA THR A 127 3.18 10.01 22.15
C THR A 127 2.27 10.46 21.01
N GLY A 128 1.02 9.99 20.98
CA GLY A 128 0.11 10.12 19.85
C GLY A 128 0.41 9.17 18.69
N TRP A 129 1.61 8.59 18.60
CA TRP A 129 2.02 7.71 17.51
C TRP A 129 1.43 6.31 17.65
N ALA A 130 0.93 5.75 16.55
CA ALA A 130 0.47 4.37 16.51
C ALA A 130 1.67 3.42 16.38
N PRO A 131 1.92 2.50 17.33
CA PRO A 131 3.08 1.62 17.27
C PRO A 131 2.86 0.46 16.29
N LYS A 132 3.73 0.38 15.29
CA LYS A 132 3.86 -0.76 14.38
C LYS A 132 5.05 -1.60 14.80
N ILE A 133 4.76 -2.71 15.47
CA ILE A 133 5.78 -3.50 16.17
C ILE A 133 6.22 -4.64 15.26
N LEU A 134 7.52 -4.72 14.98
CA LEU A 134 8.15 -5.71 14.11
C LEU A 134 9.23 -6.49 14.87
N ARG A 135 9.45 -7.74 14.48
CA ARG A 135 10.60 -8.52 14.97
C ARG A 135 11.86 -8.06 14.25
N SER A 136 12.94 -7.81 15.00
CA SER A 136 14.25 -7.55 14.42
C SER A 136 14.69 -8.74 13.56
N PRO A 137 15.03 -8.52 12.28
CA PRO A 137 15.45 -9.60 11.41
C PRO A 137 16.85 -10.09 11.84
N PRO A 138 17.14 -11.40 11.77
CA PRO A 138 18.47 -11.92 12.08
C PRO A 138 19.52 -11.48 11.04
N ILE A 139 19.08 -11.18 9.82
CA ILE A 139 19.91 -10.71 8.71
C ILE A 139 19.30 -9.43 8.18
N ARG A 140 20.12 -8.38 8.12
CA ARG A 140 19.74 -7.10 7.55
C ARG A 140 19.65 -7.19 6.02
N SER A 141 18.59 -6.63 5.44
CA SER A 141 18.39 -6.59 3.99
C SER A 141 18.55 -5.18 3.46
N GLU A 142 19.54 -4.98 2.57
CA GLU A 142 19.78 -3.69 1.93
C GLU A 142 18.60 -3.23 1.06
N ILE A 143 17.87 -4.17 0.46
CA ILE A 143 16.69 -3.86 -0.36
C ILE A 143 15.56 -3.31 0.50
N ILE A 144 15.30 -3.92 1.66
CA ILE A 144 14.27 -3.44 2.58
C ILE A 144 14.62 -2.03 3.07
N ASP A 145 15.88 -1.80 3.44
CA ASP A 145 16.35 -0.48 3.85
C ASP A 145 16.20 0.56 2.73
N ARG A 146 16.55 0.20 1.49
CA ARG A 146 16.38 1.06 0.32
C ARG A 146 14.91 1.40 0.05
N ILE A 147 14.01 0.43 0.17
CA ILE A 147 12.57 0.64 0.04
C ILE A 147 12.07 1.59 1.12
N ARG A 148 12.42 1.33 2.39
CA ARG A 148 12.05 2.19 3.52
C ARG A 148 12.54 3.61 3.34
N ASN A 149 13.81 3.78 2.98
CA ASN A 149 14.39 5.09 2.68
C ASN A 149 13.65 5.79 1.54
N THR A 150 13.29 5.06 0.48
CA THR A 150 12.50 5.61 -0.62
C THR A 150 11.13 6.09 -0.14
N LEU A 151 10.43 5.31 0.70
CA LEU A 151 9.12 5.69 1.22
C LEU A 151 9.20 6.87 2.19
N MET A 152 10.18 6.90 3.10
CA MET A 152 10.37 7.98 4.07
C MET A 152 10.66 9.32 3.38
N HIS A 153 11.62 9.36 2.45
CA HIS A 153 12.00 10.60 1.77
C HIS A 153 10.89 11.13 0.83
N ASN A 154 9.91 10.29 0.48
CA ASN A 154 8.80 10.65 -0.41
C ASN A 154 7.44 10.66 0.31
N SER A 155 7.41 10.80 1.65
CA SER A 155 6.18 10.78 2.45
C SER A 155 5.10 11.74 1.95
N LYS A 156 5.49 12.99 1.65
CA LYS A 156 4.59 14.05 1.14
C LYS A 156 3.97 13.69 -0.21
N GLU A 157 4.77 13.11 -1.11
CA GLU A 157 4.29 12.67 -2.42
C GLU A 157 3.36 11.46 -2.26
N ARG A 158 3.78 10.49 -1.45
CA ARG A 158 3.01 9.27 -1.18
C ARG A 158 1.65 9.57 -0.55
N LYS A 159 1.57 10.53 0.37
CA LYS A 159 0.30 10.98 0.93
C LYS A 159 -0.65 11.49 -0.16
N LYS A 160 -0.16 12.29 -1.12
CA LYS A 160 -0.97 12.77 -2.25
C LYS A 160 -1.40 11.64 -3.19
N ILE A 161 -0.53 10.66 -3.44
CA ILE A 161 -0.84 9.47 -4.24
C ILE A 161 -2.02 8.72 -3.60
N LEU A 162 -1.93 8.43 -2.30
CA LEU A 162 -2.98 7.75 -1.57
C LEU A 162 -4.28 8.56 -1.54
N GLN A 163 -4.24 9.87 -1.34
CA GLN A 163 -5.43 10.73 -1.38
C GLN A 163 -6.12 10.71 -2.75
N THR A 164 -5.32 10.80 -3.82
CA THR A 164 -5.84 10.75 -5.20
C THR A 164 -6.47 9.40 -5.50
N LEU A 165 -5.81 8.31 -5.09
CA LEU A 165 -6.31 6.95 -5.24
C LEU A 165 -7.58 6.71 -4.42
N GLY A 166 -7.59 7.13 -3.16
CA GLY A 166 -8.74 6.96 -2.28
C GLY A 166 -9.96 7.70 -2.80
N ALA A 167 -9.78 8.92 -3.32
CA ALA A 167 -10.84 9.64 -3.99
C ALA A 167 -11.39 8.86 -5.20
N ARG A 168 -10.56 8.18 -5.99
CA ARG A 168 -11.02 7.36 -7.14
C ARG A 168 -11.79 6.11 -6.71
N ILE A 169 -11.24 5.32 -5.77
CA ILE A 169 -11.85 4.08 -5.28
C ILE A 169 -13.24 4.34 -4.67
N HIS A 170 -13.41 5.46 -3.98
CA HIS A 170 -14.60 5.73 -3.16
C HIS A 170 -15.70 6.52 -3.87
N GLN A 171 -15.53 6.87 -5.15
CA GLN A 171 -16.50 7.68 -5.92
C GLN A 171 -17.77 6.94 -6.35
N GLY A 172 -17.82 5.62 -6.22
CA GLY A 172 -18.91 4.78 -6.73
C GLY A 172 -18.80 4.51 -8.23
N GLY A 173 -19.41 3.41 -8.68
CA GLY A 173 -19.48 3.07 -10.11
C GLY A 173 -20.35 4.07 -10.88
N LYS A 174 -19.96 4.37 -12.11
CA LYS A 174 -20.72 5.24 -13.03
C LYS A 174 -21.80 4.47 -13.80
N TYR A 175 -21.56 3.19 -14.03
CA TYR A 175 -22.39 2.30 -14.84
C TYR A 175 -22.78 1.07 -14.02
N ASP A 176 -23.86 0.41 -14.43
CA ASP A 176 -24.23 -0.89 -13.88
C ASP A 176 -23.24 -1.97 -14.34
N ASN A 177 -22.99 -2.95 -13.46
CA ASN A 177 -22.00 -4.01 -13.70
C ASN A 177 -22.62 -5.20 -14.45
N ASP A 178 -23.04 -4.95 -15.69
CA ASP A 178 -23.74 -5.95 -16.50
C ASP A 178 -22.82 -7.03 -17.08
N TRP A 179 -21.52 -6.75 -17.15
CA TRP A 179 -20.53 -7.68 -17.70
C TRP A 179 -19.19 -7.62 -16.96
N THR A 180 -18.43 -8.69 -17.12
CA THR A 180 -17.02 -8.78 -16.75
C THR A 180 -16.32 -9.58 -17.83
N ARG A 181 -15.12 -9.16 -18.23
CA ARG A 181 -14.31 -9.88 -19.22
C ARG A 181 -12.85 -9.91 -18.81
N LEU A 182 -12.14 -10.92 -19.30
CA LEU A 182 -10.71 -11.12 -19.10
C LEU A 182 -10.03 -11.20 -20.46
N THR A 183 -9.04 -10.35 -20.69
CA THR A 183 -8.22 -10.35 -21.91
C THR A 183 -6.83 -10.91 -21.60
N ALA A 184 -6.46 -11.99 -22.26
CA ALA A 184 -5.12 -12.55 -22.20
C ALA A 184 -4.14 -11.67 -23.00
N MET A 185 -3.08 -11.18 -22.37
CA MET A 185 -2.06 -10.33 -23.01
C MET A 185 -0.65 -10.95 -23.00
N GLY A 186 -0.44 -12.02 -22.24
CA GLY A 186 0.78 -12.84 -22.24
C GLY A 186 0.68 -13.98 -21.23
N GLY A 187 1.44 -15.06 -21.42
CA GLY A 187 1.43 -16.23 -20.54
C GLY A 187 0.31 -17.24 -20.82
N PHE A 188 -0.33 -17.18 -21.99
CA PHE A 188 -1.39 -18.11 -22.40
C PHE A 188 -0.88 -19.03 -23.51
N LYS A 189 -0.89 -20.35 -23.25
CA LYS A 189 -0.24 -21.39 -24.09
C LYS A 189 1.29 -21.24 -24.19
N GLU A 190 1.90 -20.60 -23.19
CA GLU A 190 3.33 -20.38 -23.07
C GLU A 190 3.70 -20.17 -21.59
N VAL A 191 5.00 -20.16 -21.27
CA VAL A 191 5.53 -19.74 -19.96
C VAL A 191 6.35 -18.48 -20.18
N GLY A 192 6.20 -17.48 -19.31
CA GLY A 192 6.80 -16.16 -19.47
C GLY A 192 5.74 -15.07 -19.67
N ARG A 193 6.11 -13.81 -19.38
CA ARG A 193 5.32 -12.61 -19.67
C ARG A 193 3.84 -12.67 -19.26
N SER A 194 3.54 -13.28 -18.10
CA SER A 194 2.18 -13.38 -17.58
C SER A 194 1.55 -12.00 -17.47
N CYS A 195 0.38 -11.84 -18.10
CA CYS A 195 -0.36 -10.58 -18.08
C CYS A 195 -1.82 -10.79 -18.50
N MET A 196 -2.75 -10.42 -17.63
CA MET A 196 -4.19 -10.47 -17.89
C MET A 196 -4.84 -9.13 -17.58
N LEU A 197 -5.75 -8.68 -18.43
CA LEU A 197 -6.55 -7.49 -18.19
C LEU A 197 -7.98 -7.88 -17.80
N LEU A 198 -8.35 -7.64 -16.54
CA LEU A 198 -9.72 -7.75 -16.05
C LEU A 198 -10.44 -6.43 -16.31
N GLN A 199 -11.62 -6.50 -16.92
CA GLN A 199 -12.42 -5.31 -17.25
C GLN A 199 -13.87 -5.48 -16.82
N THR A 200 -14.42 -4.39 -16.29
CA THR A 200 -15.84 -4.15 -16.05
C THR A 200 -16.26 -2.87 -16.78
N PRO A 201 -17.55 -2.49 -16.80
CA PRO A 201 -17.98 -1.18 -17.29
C PRO A 201 -17.29 -0.01 -16.59
N ASN A 202 -16.89 -0.19 -15.33
CA ASN A 202 -16.33 0.86 -14.48
C ASN A 202 -14.83 0.80 -14.32
N SER A 203 -14.23 -0.40 -14.43
CA SER A 203 -12.86 -0.61 -14.00
C SER A 203 -12.00 -1.49 -14.88
N ARG A 204 -10.69 -1.23 -14.84
CA ARG A 204 -9.64 -1.97 -15.56
C ARG A 204 -8.53 -2.31 -14.57
N VAL A 205 -8.30 -3.61 -14.36
CA VAL A 205 -7.29 -4.11 -13.44
C VAL A 205 -6.36 -5.06 -14.18
N LEU A 206 -5.06 -4.82 -14.08
CA LEU A 206 -4.04 -5.70 -14.62
C LEU A 206 -3.68 -6.75 -13.57
N LEU A 207 -3.72 -8.02 -13.93
CA LEU A 207 -3.23 -9.13 -13.12
C LEU A 207 -1.90 -9.59 -13.73
N ASP A 208 -0.82 -9.34 -12.99
CA ASP A 208 0.57 -9.51 -13.43
C ASP A 208 0.96 -8.67 -14.67
N CYS A 209 2.25 -8.39 -14.79
CA CYS A 209 2.86 -7.76 -15.96
C CYS A 209 4.33 -8.19 -16.01
N GLY A 210 4.55 -9.40 -16.49
CA GLY A 210 5.86 -10.05 -16.49
C GLY A 210 6.68 -9.86 -17.76
N VAL A 211 7.89 -10.41 -17.75
CA VAL A 211 8.76 -10.57 -18.93
C VAL A 211 9.04 -12.04 -19.20
N ASN A 212 9.15 -12.44 -20.46
CA ASN A 212 9.73 -13.72 -20.82
C ASN A 212 11.23 -13.54 -20.98
N VAL A 213 11.99 -13.93 -19.96
CA VAL A 213 13.47 -13.81 -19.95
C VAL A 213 14.16 -14.66 -21.02
N ALA A 214 13.47 -15.68 -21.56
CA ALA A 214 13.96 -16.52 -22.65
C ALA A 214 13.51 -16.01 -24.04
N GLY A 215 12.76 -14.92 -24.10
CA GLY A 215 12.32 -14.30 -25.34
C GLY A 215 13.52 -13.79 -26.15
N GLN A 216 13.48 -14.01 -27.46
CA GLN A 216 14.57 -13.64 -28.38
C GLN A 216 14.33 -12.26 -29.02
N ASP A 217 13.09 -11.77 -28.96
CA ASP A 217 12.68 -10.49 -29.53
C ASP A 217 11.62 -9.82 -28.64
N GLU A 218 11.31 -8.55 -28.89
CA GLU A 218 10.32 -7.82 -28.09
C GLU A 218 8.93 -8.48 -28.09
N LYS A 219 8.55 -9.10 -29.22
CA LYS A 219 7.24 -9.74 -29.40
C LYS A 219 7.10 -11.03 -28.62
N SER A 220 8.19 -11.69 -28.27
CA SER A 220 8.23 -12.91 -27.46
C SER A 220 8.59 -12.63 -25.99
N SER A 221 9.30 -11.52 -25.73
CA SER A 221 9.75 -11.09 -24.40
C SER A 221 8.69 -10.35 -23.59
N PHE A 222 7.80 -9.58 -24.24
CA PHE A 222 6.89 -8.68 -23.52
C PHE A 222 5.40 -9.00 -23.73
N PRO A 223 4.53 -8.60 -22.78
CA PRO A 223 3.08 -8.65 -22.95
C PRO A 223 2.60 -7.75 -24.08
N MET A 224 1.50 -8.11 -24.71
CA MET A 224 0.91 -7.34 -25.82
C MET A 224 0.11 -6.14 -25.29
N LEU A 225 0.80 -5.09 -24.86
CA LEU A 225 0.18 -3.84 -24.37
C LEU A 225 -0.39 -2.94 -25.46
N GLY A 226 -0.20 -3.29 -26.74
CA GLY A 226 -0.74 -2.55 -27.89
C GLY A 226 -2.16 -2.95 -28.31
N VAL A 227 -2.86 -3.78 -27.51
CA VAL A 227 -4.24 -4.18 -27.82
C VAL A 227 -5.21 -3.00 -27.68
N PRO A 228 -6.23 -2.87 -28.54
CA PRO A 228 -7.18 -1.76 -28.49
C PRO A 228 -7.90 -1.59 -27.14
N GLU A 229 -8.06 -2.68 -26.39
CA GLU A 229 -8.75 -2.73 -25.12
C GLU A 229 -7.92 -2.20 -23.93
N PHE A 230 -6.61 -2.03 -24.11
CA PHE A 230 -5.68 -1.60 -23.07
C PHE A 230 -5.29 -0.13 -23.26
N SER A 231 -5.40 0.63 -22.17
CA SER A 231 -5.01 2.04 -22.09
C SER A 231 -4.41 2.27 -20.71
N ILE A 232 -3.19 2.79 -20.64
CA ILE A 232 -2.46 3.02 -19.40
C ILE A 232 -3.17 4.08 -18.54
N GLN A 233 -3.79 5.06 -19.18
CA GLN A 233 -4.50 6.17 -18.53
C GLN A 233 -5.79 5.72 -17.86
N ASP A 234 -6.41 4.65 -18.38
CA ASP A 234 -7.66 4.10 -17.86
C ASP A 234 -7.43 2.95 -16.87
N LEU A 235 -6.17 2.58 -16.60
CA LEU A 235 -5.83 1.48 -15.71
C LEU A 235 -6.01 1.90 -14.23
N ASP A 236 -6.87 1.19 -13.51
CA ASP A 236 -7.18 1.51 -12.11
C ASP A 236 -6.18 0.90 -11.13
N ALA A 237 -5.68 -0.30 -11.42
CA ALA A 237 -4.79 -1.03 -10.54
C ALA A 237 -3.97 -2.09 -11.29
N VAL A 238 -2.80 -2.40 -10.72
CA VAL A 238 -2.02 -3.60 -11.06
C VAL A 238 -1.98 -4.49 -9.82
N VAL A 239 -2.24 -5.79 -9.96
CA VAL A 239 -2.13 -6.79 -8.90
C VAL A 239 -1.01 -7.76 -9.27
N VAL A 240 -0.10 -8.01 -8.34
CA VAL A 240 1.05 -8.91 -8.55
C VAL A 240 0.87 -10.14 -7.69
N SER A 241 0.84 -11.30 -8.34
CA SER A 241 0.71 -12.59 -7.67
C SER A 241 1.94 -12.90 -6.82
N HIS A 242 3.12 -12.87 -7.43
CA HIS A 242 4.40 -13.14 -6.76
C HIS A 242 5.57 -12.48 -7.50
N ALA A 243 6.76 -12.58 -6.92
CA ALA A 243 7.90 -11.74 -7.28
C ALA A 243 8.72 -12.21 -8.50
N HIS A 244 8.38 -13.31 -9.15
CA HIS A 244 9.16 -13.75 -10.30
C HIS A 244 9.03 -12.78 -11.49
N LEU A 245 10.12 -12.63 -12.26
CA LEU A 245 10.20 -11.67 -13.36
C LEU A 245 9.16 -11.93 -14.45
N ASP A 246 8.76 -13.18 -14.66
CA ASP A 246 7.68 -13.56 -15.58
C ASP A 246 6.27 -13.19 -15.12
N HIS A 247 6.14 -12.60 -13.93
CA HIS A 247 4.89 -12.04 -13.40
C HIS A 247 4.99 -10.54 -13.09
N CYS A 248 6.17 -10.02 -12.77
CA CYS A 248 6.32 -8.63 -12.32
C CYS A 248 7.41 -7.82 -13.03
N GLY A 249 8.20 -8.44 -13.90
CA GLY A 249 9.39 -7.83 -14.49
C GLY A 249 9.11 -6.64 -15.40
N PHE A 250 7.89 -6.50 -15.93
CA PHE A 250 7.51 -5.45 -16.86
C PHE A 250 6.65 -4.34 -16.22
N ILE A 251 6.37 -4.41 -14.92
CA ILE A 251 5.64 -3.36 -14.19
C ILE A 251 6.34 -1.99 -14.28
N PRO A 252 7.69 -1.87 -14.14
CA PRO A 252 8.35 -0.57 -14.25
C PRO A 252 8.17 0.09 -15.62
N TYR A 253 7.93 -0.69 -16.68
CA TYR A 253 7.60 -0.16 -18.02
C TYR A 253 6.30 0.64 -18.01
N LEU A 254 5.28 0.21 -17.25
CA LEU A 254 4.01 0.95 -17.13
C LEU A 254 4.26 2.36 -16.59
N TYR A 255 5.12 2.49 -15.58
CA TYR A 255 5.51 3.78 -15.00
C TYR A 255 6.36 4.63 -15.92
N HIS A 256 7.19 4.00 -16.78
CA HIS A 256 7.91 4.69 -17.85
C HIS A 256 6.95 5.32 -18.85
N TYR A 257 5.86 4.63 -19.18
CA TYR A 257 4.82 5.09 -20.11
C TYR A 257 3.68 5.89 -19.45
N GLY A 258 3.87 6.34 -18.20
CA GLY A 258 2.97 7.30 -17.57
C GLY A 258 1.84 6.72 -16.72
N TYR A 259 1.92 5.44 -16.31
CA TYR A 259 1.05 4.91 -15.27
C TYR A 259 1.29 5.66 -13.94
N GLU A 260 0.19 6.01 -13.26
CA GLU A 260 0.17 6.70 -11.97
C GLU A 260 -0.71 5.97 -10.94
N GLY A 261 -1.25 4.80 -11.28
CA GLY A 261 -2.09 4.02 -10.38
C GLY A 261 -1.27 3.17 -9.39
N PRO A 262 -1.94 2.40 -8.51
CA PRO A 262 -1.30 1.55 -7.52
C PRO A 262 -0.80 0.22 -8.07
N VAL A 263 0.12 -0.40 -7.32
CA VAL A 263 0.43 -1.83 -7.41
C VAL A 263 0.03 -2.52 -6.10
N TYR A 264 -0.75 -3.57 -6.15
CA TYR A 264 -1.14 -4.36 -4.99
C TYR A 264 -0.40 -5.70 -4.97
N CYS A 265 0.24 -6.02 -3.86
CA CYS A 265 0.92 -7.29 -3.65
C CYS A 265 1.19 -7.52 -2.16
N THR A 266 1.78 -8.66 -1.78
CA THR A 266 2.25 -8.86 -0.40
C THR A 266 3.51 -8.03 -0.12
N SER A 267 3.80 -7.80 1.16
CA SER A 267 5.04 -7.13 1.59
C SER A 267 6.29 -7.85 1.09
N ALA A 268 6.34 -9.18 1.22
CA ALA A 268 7.43 -10.01 0.70
C ALA A 268 7.55 -9.93 -0.83
N THR A 269 6.42 -9.93 -1.55
CA THR A 269 6.41 -9.79 -3.01
C THR A 269 6.99 -8.45 -3.43
N ARG A 270 6.63 -7.33 -2.79
CA ARG A 270 7.22 -6.00 -3.08
C ARG A 270 8.74 -6.02 -2.96
N ASP A 271 9.25 -6.60 -1.87
CA ASP A 271 10.68 -6.58 -1.54
C ASP A 271 11.47 -7.42 -2.55
N LEU A 272 11.01 -8.65 -2.82
CA LEU A 272 11.63 -9.54 -3.80
C LEU A 272 11.49 -9.03 -5.24
N MET A 273 10.34 -8.48 -5.62
CA MET A 273 10.12 -7.87 -6.94
C MET A 273 11.10 -6.73 -7.18
N THR A 274 11.32 -5.88 -6.17
CA THR A 274 12.27 -4.77 -6.25
C THR A 274 13.70 -5.28 -6.43
N LEU A 275 14.09 -6.30 -5.68
CA LEU A 275 15.41 -6.94 -5.82
C LEU A 275 15.62 -7.45 -7.25
N LEU A 276 14.69 -8.28 -7.74
CA LEU A 276 14.81 -8.93 -9.05
C LEU A 276 14.73 -7.94 -10.22
N GLN A 277 13.91 -6.89 -10.13
CA GLN A 277 13.85 -5.86 -11.17
C GLN A 277 15.12 -5.01 -11.23
N LEU A 278 15.74 -4.70 -10.09
CA LEU A 278 17.01 -3.97 -10.05
C LEU A 278 18.15 -4.82 -10.63
N ASP A 279 18.19 -6.11 -10.28
CA ASP A 279 19.14 -7.07 -10.82
C ASP A 279 18.96 -7.24 -12.33
N TYR A 280 17.71 -7.34 -12.81
CA TYR A 280 17.41 -7.44 -14.24
C TYR A 280 17.93 -6.23 -15.03
N ILE A 281 17.77 -5.01 -14.48
CA ILE A 281 18.32 -3.79 -15.09
C ILE A 281 19.84 -3.80 -15.12
N ASP A 282 20.50 -4.25 -14.05
CA ASP A 282 21.97 -4.30 -13.97
C ASP A 282 22.55 -5.32 -14.96
N ILE A 283 22.00 -6.53 -15.01
CA ILE A 283 22.40 -7.57 -15.98
C ILE A 283 22.22 -7.06 -17.41
N ALA A 284 21.04 -6.52 -17.74
CA ALA A 284 20.75 -5.98 -19.05
C ALA A 284 21.74 -4.87 -19.47
N HIS A 285 22.15 -4.01 -18.53
CA HIS A 285 23.15 -2.99 -18.80
C HIS A 285 24.55 -3.58 -19.04
N ARG A 286 24.98 -4.55 -18.23
CA ARG A 286 26.28 -5.23 -18.36
C ARG A 286 26.40 -6.02 -19.66
N GLU A 287 25.29 -6.58 -20.15
CA GLU A 287 25.22 -7.33 -21.41
C GLU A 287 25.00 -6.44 -22.65
N ASN A 288 25.01 -5.10 -22.49
CA ASN A 288 24.73 -4.13 -23.56
C ASN A 288 23.37 -4.33 -24.24
N ASN A 289 22.36 -4.78 -23.50
CA ASN A 289 20.99 -4.97 -23.96
C ASN A 289 20.02 -4.12 -23.09
N PRO A 290 20.04 -2.78 -23.19
CA PRO A 290 19.32 -1.92 -22.27
C PRO A 290 17.81 -2.10 -22.36
N LEU A 291 17.15 -2.14 -21.19
CA LEU A 291 15.71 -2.28 -21.07
C LEU A 291 14.98 -0.94 -21.32
N PRO A 292 13.69 -0.99 -21.70
CA PRO A 292 12.85 0.20 -21.89
C PRO A 292 12.43 0.88 -20.56
N PHE A 293 13.05 0.52 -19.44
CA PHE A 293 12.86 1.14 -18.13
C PHE A 293 14.19 1.11 -17.36
N ASN A 294 14.22 1.82 -16.23
CA ASN A 294 15.44 2.00 -15.44
C ASN A 294 15.09 2.15 -13.95
N VAL A 295 16.12 2.31 -13.11
CA VAL A 295 16.01 2.41 -11.65
C VAL A 295 14.99 3.47 -11.18
N LYS A 296 14.83 4.59 -11.89
CA LYS A 296 13.86 5.65 -11.53
C LYS A 296 12.42 5.14 -11.61
N HIS A 297 12.14 4.25 -12.55
CA HIS A 297 10.81 3.66 -12.74
C HIS A 297 10.50 2.62 -11.67
N VAL A 298 11.51 1.85 -11.23
CA VAL A 298 11.39 0.97 -10.05
C VAL A 298 11.13 1.79 -8.78
N GLN A 299 11.83 2.91 -8.59
CA GLN A 299 11.56 3.83 -7.49
C GLN A 299 10.15 4.41 -7.53
N LYS A 300 9.66 4.78 -8.72
CA LYS A 300 8.27 5.23 -8.90
C LYS A 300 7.28 4.11 -8.55
N MET A 301 7.51 2.90 -9.03
CA MET A 301 6.71 1.73 -8.66
C MET A 301 6.65 1.56 -7.14
N ILE A 302 7.78 1.59 -6.42
CA ILE A 302 7.82 1.48 -4.95
C ILE A 302 6.90 2.49 -4.26
N LYS A 303 6.88 3.74 -4.73
CA LYS A 303 6.01 4.80 -4.16
C LYS A 303 4.52 4.50 -4.33
N HIS A 304 4.15 3.82 -5.41
CA HIS A 304 2.77 3.45 -5.75
C HIS A 304 2.37 2.05 -5.26
N THR A 305 3.31 1.25 -4.74
CA THR A 305 3.00 -0.07 -4.20
C THR A 305 2.29 0.03 -2.85
N ILE A 306 1.15 -0.66 -2.75
CA ILE A 306 0.34 -0.84 -1.55
C ILE A 306 0.38 -2.32 -1.18
N THR A 307 0.98 -2.62 -0.04
CA THR A 307 1.16 -4.00 0.42
C THR A 307 -0.07 -4.47 1.19
N LEU A 308 -0.56 -5.67 0.89
CA LEU A 308 -1.71 -6.31 1.54
C LEU A 308 -1.29 -7.64 2.19
N ASP A 309 -1.85 -7.93 3.35
CA ASP A 309 -1.69 -9.24 3.99
C ASP A 309 -2.72 -10.24 3.44
N TYR A 310 -2.44 -11.54 3.61
CA TYR A 310 -3.37 -12.59 3.23
C TYR A 310 -4.69 -12.49 4.00
N GLY A 311 -5.80 -12.76 3.31
CA GLY A 311 -7.16 -12.70 3.88
C GLY A 311 -7.72 -11.29 4.10
N VAL A 312 -6.98 -10.24 3.74
CA VAL A 312 -7.45 -8.84 3.89
C VAL A 312 -8.26 -8.43 2.65
N VAL A 313 -9.57 -8.26 2.84
CA VAL A 313 -10.49 -7.73 1.81
C VAL A 313 -10.24 -6.23 1.63
N THR A 314 -9.93 -5.83 0.41
CA THR A 314 -9.45 -4.47 0.08
C THR A 314 -10.21 -3.91 -1.12
N ASP A 315 -10.82 -2.73 -0.98
CA ASP A 315 -11.43 -2.01 -2.11
C ASP A 315 -10.30 -1.48 -3.03
N ILE A 316 -10.25 -1.92 -4.29
CA ILE A 316 -9.20 -1.51 -5.26
C ILE A 316 -9.75 -0.66 -6.40
N SER A 317 -11.07 -0.69 -6.59
CA SER A 317 -11.83 0.18 -7.50
C SER A 317 -13.24 0.37 -6.92
N PRO A 318 -14.12 1.19 -7.54
CA PRO A 318 -15.48 1.37 -7.05
C PRO A 318 -16.34 0.11 -7.02
N ASP A 319 -16.00 -0.91 -7.80
CA ASP A 319 -16.76 -2.14 -8.00
C ASP A 319 -15.96 -3.44 -7.76
N ILE A 320 -14.65 -3.36 -7.47
CA ILE A 320 -13.79 -4.53 -7.26
C ILE A 320 -13.18 -4.51 -5.86
N LYS A 321 -13.34 -5.63 -5.15
CA LYS A 321 -12.62 -5.94 -3.91
C LYS A 321 -11.61 -7.06 -4.15
N LEU A 322 -10.38 -6.88 -3.70
CA LEU A 322 -9.27 -7.82 -3.79
C LEU A 322 -9.04 -8.53 -2.46
N THR A 323 -8.66 -9.80 -2.50
CA THR A 323 -8.14 -10.56 -1.35
C THR A 323 -7.01 -11.45 -1.83
N LEU A 324 -5.84 -11.36 -1.19
CA LEU A 324 -4.72 -12.26 -1.44
C LEU A 324 -4.86 -13.50 -0.54
N HIS A 325 -4.48 -14.68 -1.04
CA HIS A 325 -4.63 -15.95 -0.34
C HIS A 325 -3.31 -16.70 -0.16
#